data_AF-A0A970SVR6-F1
#
_entry.id   AF-A0A970SVR6-F1
#
_cell.length_a   1.000
_cell.length_b   1.000
_cell.length_c   1.000
_cell.angle_alpha   90.00
_cell.angle_beta   90.00
_cell.angle_gamma   90.00
#
_symmetry.space_group_name_H-M   'P 1'
#
loop_
_entity.id
_entity.type
_entity.pdbx_description
1 polymer ?
#
loop_
_entity_poly.entity_id
_entity_poly.type
_entity_poly.pdbx_seq_one_letter_code
_entity_poly.pdbx_strand_id
1 'polypeptide(L)'
;MSENKKIELDPAIEAAWTQDVRLAVRRMALLYHSMTTNLIAEFGEEKAEELTRKIVWDYGTLCGQAVRDAVLAEGKPLTYENFRSVPDLPSKGWEHGSYTDENGETLTTVSYCPVADYFAQYKTPLARLYCLVDPSKYEGYDPTHTMRHGKHVMDGDEFCLILVEPKE
;
A
#
# COMPACT_ATOMS: atom_id res chain seq x y z
N MET A 1 23.37 0.11 -13.93
CA MET A 1 22.01 -0.06 -14.47
C MET A 1 21.83 -1.52 -14.86
N SER A 2 21.46 -2.40 -13.92
CA SER A 2 20.90 -3.69 -14.33
C SER A 2 19.45 -3.43 -14.64
N GLU A 3 19.11 -3.42 -15.93
CA GLU A 3 17.72 -3.59 -16.36
C GLU A 3 17.14 -4.75 -15.56
N ASN A 4 16.15 -4.47 -14.71
CA ASN A 4 15.29 -5.50 -14.15
C ASN A 4 14.54 -6.08 -15.35
N LYS A 5 15.19 -7.01 -16.07
CA LYS A 5 14.55 -7.82 -17.10
C LYS A 5 13.38 -8.46 -16.40
N LYS A 6 12.16 -7.97 -16.66
CA LYS A 6 10.94 -8.69 -16.32
C LYS A 6 11.12 -10.06 -16.94
N ILE A 7 11.39 -11.06 -16.10
CA ILE A 7 11.41 -12.44 -16.55
C ILE A 7 9.98 -12.69 -16.99
N GLU A 8 9.79 -12.83 -18.30
CA GLU A 8 8.50 -13.20 -18.85
C GLU A 8 8.26 -14.64 -18.43
N LEU A 9 7.27 -14.84 -17.56
CA LEU A 9 6.91 -16.14 -17.04
C LEU A 9 5.86 -16.76 -17.96
N ASP A 10 5.81 -18.09 -17.95
CA ASP A 10 4.66 -18.80 -18.50
C ASP A 10 3.36 -18.26 -17.87
N PRO A 11 2.31 -17.98 -18.65
CA PRO A 11 1.07 -17.39 -18.15
C PRO A 11 0.42 -18.18 -17.01
N ALA A 12 0.53 -19.52 -17.00
CA ALA A 12 -0.01 -20.35 -15.94
C ALA A 12 0.82 -20.21 -14.65
N ILE A 13 2.15 -20.09 -14.76
CA ILE A 13 3.03 -19.80 -13.62
C ILE A 13 2.72 -18.43 -13.04
N GLU A 14 2.55 -17.41 -13.89
CA GLU A 14 2.21 -16.06 -13.45
C GLU A 14 0.85 -16.01 -12.72
N ALA A 15 -0.15 -16.72 -13.25
CA ALA A 15 -1.47 -16.82 -12.63
C ALA A 15 -1.40 -17.52 -11.26
N ALA A 16 -0.68 -18.64 -11.16
CA ALA A 16 -0.49 -19.36 -9.90
C ALA A 16 0.23 -18.49 -8.84
N TRP A 17 1.30 -17.80 -9.23
CA TRP A 17 2.03 -16.90 -8.33
C TRP A 17 1.13 -15.73 -7.87
N THR A 18 0.38 -15.13 -8.79
CA THR A 18 -0.59 -14.08 -8.46
C THR A 18 -1.61 -14.57 -7.45
N GLN A 19 -2.11 -15.80 -7.62
CA GLN A 19 -3.05 -16.42 -6.70
C GLN A 19 -2.45 -16.67 -5.32
N ASP A 20 -1.22 -17.19 -5.24
CA ASP A 20 -0.53 -17.41 -3.96
C ASP A 20 -0.33 -16.10 -3.18
N VAL A 21 0.05 -15.03 -3.87
CA VAL A 21 0.14 -13.71 -3.25
C VAL A 21 -1.24 -13.25 -2.75
N ARG A 22 -2.29 -13.37 -3.57
CA ARG A 22 -3.65 -12.96 -3.16
C ARG A 22 -4.15 -13.78 -1.96
N LEU A 23 -3.79 -15.05 -1.84
CA LEU A 23 -4.08 -15.86 -0.64
C LEU A 23 -3.36 -15.35 0.62
N ALA A 24 -2.09 -14.96 0.52
CA ALA A 24 -1.37 -14.34 1.62
C ALA A 24 -1.98 -12.98 2.02
N VAL A 25 -2.31 -12.15 1.03
CA VAL A 25 -3.00 -10.87 1.24
C VAL A 25 -4.35 -11.07 1.92
N ARG A 26 -5.11 -12.10 1.51
CA ARG A 26 -6.38 -12.46 2.18
C ARG A 26 -6.19 -12.71 3.67
N ARG A 27 -5.16 -13.46 4.05
CA ARG A 27 -4.87 -13.76 5.46
C ARG A 27 -4.57 -12.48 6.24
N MET A 28 -3.83 -11.55 5.66
CA MET A 28 -3.55 -10.25 6.27
C MET A 28 -4.81 -9.39 6.40
N ALA A 29 -5.64 -9.34 5.36
CA ALA A 29 -6.90 -8.60 5.37
C ALA A 29 -7.89 -9.16 6.41
N LEU A 30 -7.96 -10.50 6.55
CA LEU A 30 -8.76 -11.15 7.58
C LEU A 30 -8.24 -10.88 8.99
N LEU A 31 -6.92 -10.84 9.17
CA LEU A 31 -6.33 -10.45 10.46
C LEU A 31 -6.71 -9.02 10.83
N TYR A 32 -6.61 -8.08 9.88
CA TYR A 32 -7.03 -6.69 10.09
C TYR A 32 -8.53 -6.60 10.41
N HIS A 33 -9.37 -7.32 9.67
CA HIS A 33 -10.82 -7.40 9.91
C HIS A 33 -11.13 -7.89 11.33
N SER A 34 -10.51 -8.99 11.75
CA SER A 34 -10.69 -9.51 13.10
C SER A 34 -10.19 -8.53 14.15
N MET A 35 -9.05 -7.88 13.93
CA MET A 35 -8.49 -6.89 14.84
C MET A 35 -9.46 -5.70 15.03
N THR A 36 -9.88 -5.04 13.95
CA THR A 36 -10.74 -3.85 14.05
C THR A 36 -12.12 -4.17 14.60
N THR A 37 -12.67 -5.34 14.25
CA THR A 37 -13.95 -5.82 14.82
C THR A 37 -13.86 -5.99 16.33
N ASN A 38 -12.79 -6.63 16.83
CA ASN A 38 -12.62 -6.83 18.26
C ASN A 38 -12.26 -5.54 18.99
N LEU A 39 -11.48 -4.63 18.38
CA LEU A 39 -11.20 -3.32 18.97
C LEU A 39 -12.49 -2.52 19.18
N ILE A 40 -13.40 -2.53 18.21
CA ILE A 40 -14.72 -1.87 18.35
C ILE A 40 -15.54 -2.52 19.44
N ALA A 41 -15.58 -3.85 19.50
CA ALA A 41 -16.36 -4.58 20.50
C ALA A 41 -15.89 -4.28 21.94
N GLU A 42 -14.58 -4.20 22.16
CA GLU A 42 -13.98 -4.03 23.49
C GLU A 42 -13.90 -2.56 23.94
N PHE A 43 -13.67 -1.62 23.02
CA PHE A 43 -13.35 -0.23 23.35
C PHE A 43 -14.35 0.80 22.80
N GLY A 44 -15.31 0.38 21.98
CA GLY A 44 -16.19 1.28 21.23
C GLY A 44 -15.52 1.89 20.00
N GLU A 45 -16.34 2.50 19.12
CA GLU A 45 -15.89 2.97 17.80
C GLU A 45 -14.80 4.03 17.86
N GLU A 46 -14.97 5.07 18.69
CA GLU A 46 -14.02 6.19 18.77
C GLU A 46 -12.62 5.73 19.21
N LYS A 47 -12.55 4.92 20.28
CA LYS A 47 -11.28 4.43 20.78
C LYS A 47 -10.66 3.39 19.85
N ALA A 48 -11.48 2.56 19.19
CA ALA A 48 -11.01 1.63 18.18
C ALA A 48 -10.42 2.35 16.96
N GLU A 49 -11.01 3.47 16.53
CA GLU A 49 -10.49 4.30 15.45
C GLU A 49 -9.11 4.88 15.80
N GLU A 50 -8.98 5.47 17.00
CA GLU A 50 -7.72 6.02 17.51
C GLU A 50 -6.61 4.97 17.54
N LEU A 51 -6.89 3.79 18.13
CA LEU A 51 -5.93 2.70 18.23
C LEU A 51 -5.58 2.14 16.84
N THR A 52 -6.56 1.94 15.97
CA THR A 52 -6.33 1.43 14.61
C THR A 52 -5.45 2.38 13.81
N ARG A 53 -5.70 3.70 13.90
CA ARG A 53 -4.88 4.72 13.26
C ARG A 53 -3.42 4.64 13.74
N LYS A 54 -3.21 4.53 15.05
CA LYS A 54 -1.87 4.37 15.64
C LYS A 54 -1.19 3.09 15.16
N ILE A 55 -1.89 1.95 15.21
CA ILE A 55 -1.36 0.64 14.80
C ILE A 55 -0.92 0.67 13.33
N VAL A 56 -1.77 1.18 12.44
CA VAL A 56 -1.45 1.24 11.00
C VAL A 56 -0.30 2.21 10.74
N TRP A 57 -0.26 3.35 11.44
CA TRP A 57 0.82 4.31 11.29
C TRP A 57 2.17 3.75 11.74
N ASP A 58 2.19 3.08 12.90
CA ASP A 58 3.39 2.44 13.42
C ASP A 58 3.83 1.31 12.46
N TYR A 59 2.89 0.51 11.94
CA TYR A 59 3.15 -0.54 10.95
C TYR A 59 3.78 0.02 9.66
N GLY A 60 3.16 1.03 9.03
CA GLY A 60 3.71 1.61 7.81
C GLY A 60 5.06 2.29 8.05
N THR A 61 5.24 2.96 9.18
CA THR A 61 6.54 3.53 9.58
C THR A 61 7.65 2.48 9.60
N LEU A 62 7.38 1.29 10.16
CA LEU A 62 8.34 0.17 10.18
C LEU A 62 8.69 -0.30 8.75
N CYS A 63 7.69 -0.43 7.86
CA CYS A 63 7.92 -0.74 6.44
C CYS A 63 8.78 0.35 5.76
N GLY A 64 8.50 1.62 6.04
CA GLY A 64 9.24 2.75 5.47
C GLY A 64 10.70 2.79 5.90
N GLN A 65 10.94 2.57 7.19
CA GLN A 65 12.29 2.51 7.76
C GLN A 65 13.09 1.34 7.20
N ALA A 66 12.47 0.17 7.01
CA ALA A 66 13.13 -0.97 6.37
C ALA A 66 13.58 -0.64 4.94
N VAL A 67 12.74 0.05 4.15
CA VAL A 67 13.10 0.53 2.81
C VAL A 67 14.23 1.57 2.88
N ARG A 68 14.14 2.51 3.83
CA ARG A 68 15.17 3.54 4.05
C ARG A 68 16.53 2.92 4.32
N ASP A 69 16.59 1.99 5.27
CA ASP A 69 17.82 1.35 5.69
C ASP A 69 18.45 0.57 4.52
N ALA A 70 17.64 -0.11 3.70
CA ALA A 70 18.11 -0.79 2.50
C ALA A 70 18.67 0.19 1.45
N VAL A 71 17.98 1.29 1.16
CA VAL A 71 18.45 2.33 0.21
C VAL A 71 19.76 2.96 0.70
N LEU A 72 19.86 3.29 1.99
CA LEU A 72 21.07 3.88 2.57
C LEU A 72 22.24 2.87 2.61
N ALA A 73 21.96 1.59 2.83
CA ALA A 73 22.98 0.53 2.77
C ALA A 73 23.59 0.38 1.37
N GLU A 74 22.86 0.73 0.32
CA GLU A 74 23.36 0.81 -1.06
C GLU A 74 24.11 2.13 -1.36
N GLY A 75 24.24 3.03 -0.38
CA GLY A 75 24.88 4.34 -0.54
C GLY A 75 24.08 5.33 -1.39
N LYS A 76 22.77 5.10 -1.55
CA LYS A 76 21.89 5.92 -2.38
C LYS A 76 21.16 6.99 -1.54
N PRO A 77 20.84 8.15 -2.13
CA PRO A 77 20.04 9.18 -1.46
C PRO A 77 18.57 8.78 -1.36
N LEU A 78 17.85 9.35 -0.39
CA LEU A 78 16.42 9.12 -0.20
C LEU A 78 15.62 9.93 -1.23
N THR A 79 15.29 9.30 -2.35
CA THR A 79 14.45 9.87 -3.43
C THR A 79 13.26 8.95 -3.72
N TYR A 80 12.22 9.48 -4.38
CA TYR A 80 11.09 8.66 -4.84
C TYR A 80 11.53 7.51 -5.77
N GLU A 81 12.52 7.76 -6.63
CA GLU A 81 13.07 6.73 -7.52
C GLU A 81 13.71 5.59 -6.73
N ASN A 82 14.52 5.92 -5.71
CA ASN A 82 15.18 4.92 -4.89
C ASN A 82 14.22 4.18 -3.95
N PHE A 83 13.14 4.83 -3.49
CA PHE A 83 12.06 4.19 -2.72
C PHE A 83 11.48 3.00 -3.49
N ARG A 84 11.27 3.16 -4.80
CA ARG A 84 10.73 2.11 -5.67
C ARG A 84 11.76 1.05 -6.07
N SER A 85 13.04 1.27 -5.80
CA SER A 85 14.11 0.34 -6.17
C SER A 85 14.24 -0.83 -5.19
N VAL A 86 13.80 -0.65 -3.94
CA VAL A 86 13.77 -1.69 -2.91
C VAL A 86 12.36 -2.28 -2.83
N PRO A 87 12.18 -3.57 -3.17
CA PRO A 87 10.87 -4.21 -3.11
C PRO A 87 10.46 -4.46 -1.65
N ASP A 88 9.35 -3.85 -1.23
CA ASP A 88 8.70 -4.11 0.08
C ASP A 88 7.36 -4.84 -0.07
N LEU A 89 6.78 -4.87 -1.27
CA LEU A 89 5.59 -5.65 -1.60
C LEU A 89 5.91 -6.72 -2.64
N PRO A 90 5.13 -7.82 -2.68
CA PRO A 90 5.25 -8.80 -3.75
C PRO A 90 5.08 -8.16 -5.12
N SER A 91 5.83 -8.65 -6.12
CA SER A 91 5.78 -8.13 -7.49
C SER A 91 4.50 -8.48 -8.27
N LYS A 92 3.58 -9.22 -7.66
CA LYS A 92 2.33 -9.72 -8.23
C LYS A 92 1.18 -9.50 -7.23
N GLY A 93 -0.06 -9.69 -7.66
CA GLY A 93 -1.25 -9.62 -6.80
C GLY A 93 -2.07 -8.34 -6.98
N TRP A 94 -1.38 -7.21 -7.18
CA TRP A 94 -1.97 -5.92 -7.56
C TRP A 94 -1.97 -5.74 -9.08
N GLU A 95 -2.94 -4.99 -9.58
CA GLU A 95 -2.98 -4.57 -10.97
C GLU A 95 -2.77 -3.06 -11.04
N HIS A 96 -1.99 -2.63 -12.02
CA HIS A 96 -1.60 -1.25 -12.20
C HIS A 96 -2.09 -0.73 -13.55
N GLY A 97 -2.42 0.55 -13.58
CA GLY A 97 -2.77 1.26 -14.79
C GLY A 97 -2.06 2.60 -14.87
N SER A 98 -2.52 3.42 -15.81
CA SER A 98 -2.09 4.80 -15.99
C SER A 98 -3.30 5.72 -16.05
N TYR A 99 -3.16 6.91 -15.50
CA TYR A 99 -4.15 7.98 -15.58
C TYR A 99 -3.46 9.24 -16.07
N THR A 100 -4.00 9.88 -17.11
CA THR A 100 -3.52 11.18 -17.58
C THR A 100 -4.37 12.26 -16.95
N ASP A 101 -3.73 13.19 -16.25
CA ASP A 101 -4.42 14.30 -15.60
C ASP A 101 -4.81 15.42 -16.59
N GLU A 102 -5.44 16.47 -16.08
CA GLU A 102 -5.86 17.65 -16.86
C GLU A 102 -4.71 18.46 -17.46
N ASN A 103 -3.49 18.30 -16.93
CA ASN A 103 -2.27 18.95 -17.42
C ASN A 103 -1.52 18.08 -18.45
N GLY A 104 -2.02 16.87 -18.74
CA GLY A 104 -1.39 15.91 -19.64
C GLY A 104 -0.31 15.05 -18.98
N GLU A 105 -0.16 15.10 -17.65
CA GLU A 105 0.79 14.27 -16.91
C GLU A 105 0.25 12.84 -16.75
N THR A 106 1.07 11.84 -17.09
CA THR A 106 0.68 10.43 -16.95
C THR A 106 1.17 9.87 -15.62
N LEU A 107 0.23 9.59 -14.74
CA LEU A 107 0.44 9.10 -13.38
C LEU A 107 0.16 7.59 -13.30
N THR A 108 0.87 6.89 -12.41
CA THR A 108 0.63 5.47 -12.14
C THR A 108 -0.58 5.30 -11.23
N THR A 109 -1.43 4.32 -11.54
CA THR A 109 -2.60 3.97 -10.73
C THR A 109 -2.53 2.53 -10.24
N VAL A 110 -3.35 2.22 -9.24
CA VAL A 110 -3.65 0.84 -8.84
C VAL A 110 -5.10 0.56 -9.25
N SER A 111 -5.28 -0.21 -10.32
CA SER A 111 -6.60 -0.57 -10.87
C SER A 111 -7.25 -1.73 -10.13
N TYR A 112 -6.45 -2.58 -9.46
CA TYR A 112 -6.97 -3.60 -8.55
C TYR A 112 -6.09 -3.73 -7.31
N CYS A 113 -6.73 -3.64 -6.14
CA CYS A 113 -6.13 -3.85 -4.83
C CYS A 113 -6.80 -5.05 -4.13
N PRO A 114 -6.11 -6.19 -3.96
CA PRO A 114 -6.69 -7.37 -3.31
C PRO A 114 -7.10 -7.10 -1.85
N VAL A 115 -6.42 -6.18 -1.15
CA VAL A 115 -6.81 -5.80 0.22
C VAL A 115 -8.19 -5.15 0.23
N ALA A 116 -8.42 -4.16 -0.65
CA ALA A 116 -9.70 -3.45 -0.74
C ALA A 116 -10.84 -4.39 -1.16
N ASP A 117 -10.58 -5.30 -2.10
CA ASP A 117 -11.53 -6.33 -2.53
C ASP A 117 -11.96 -7.22 -1.34
N TYR A 118 -10.99 -7.74 -0.57
CA TYR A 118 -11.34 -8.51 0.63
C TYR A 118 -12.06 -7.66 1.68
N PHE A 119 -11.65 -6.42 1.93
CA PHE A 119 -12.37 -5.56 2.87
C PHE A 119 -13.81 -5.30 2.46
N ALA A 120 -14.09 -5.15 1.17
CA ALA A 120 -15.46 -5.04 0.66
C ALA A 120 -16.26 -6.34 0.90
N GLN A 121 -15.68 -7.51 0.57
CA GLN A 121 -16.33 -8.81 0.76
C GLN A 121 -16.71 -9.08 2.22
N TYR A 122 -15.84 -8.72 3.17
CA TYR A 122 -16.05 -8.95 4.60
C TYR A 122 -16.71 -7.76 5.32
N LYS A 123 -17.00 -6.66 4.61
CA LYS A 123 -17.50 -5.40 5.20
C LYS A 123 -16.64 -4.94 6.38
N THR A 124 -15.32 -4.94 6.17
CA THR A 124 -14.34 -4.71 7.23
C THR A 124 -14.51 -3.33 7.86
N PRO A 125 -14.67 -3.25 9.20
CA PRO A 125 -14.76 -1.97 9.86
C PRO A 125 -13.41 -1.27 9.85
N LEU A 126 -13.45 0.07 9.78
CA LEU A 126 -12.26 0.92 9.73
C LEU A 126 -11.31 0.58 8.56
N ALA A 127 -11.83 -0.05 7.48
CA ALA A 127 -11.03 -0.47 6.34
C ALA A 127 -10.21 0.67 5.73
N ARG A 128 -10.77 1.89 5.66
CA ARG A 128 -10.10 3.04 5.08
C ARG A 128 -8.82 3.44 5.83
N LEU A 129 -8.76 3.19 7.14
CA LEU A 129 -7.57 3.49 7.95
C LEU A 129 -6.38 2.62 7.57
N TYR A 130 -6.58 1.41 7.04
CA TYR A 130 -5.47 0.56 6.59
C TYR A 130 -4.59 1.27 5.56
N CYS A 131 -5.18 2.06 4.66
CA CYS A 131 -4.47 2.79 3.63
C CYS A 131 -3.62 3.95 4.19
N LEU A 132 -3.64 4.22 5.50
CA LEU A 132 -2.63 5.08 6.14
C LEU A 132 -1.25 4.42 6.22
N VAL A 133 -1.14 3.12 5.88
CA VAL A 133 0.15 2.46 5.69
C VAL A 133 1.00 3.18 4.66
N ASP A 134 0.38 3.74 3.63
CA ASP A 134 1.06 4.40 2.51
C ASP A 134 1.73 5.73 2.91
N PRO A 135 1.01 6.74 3.47
CA PRO A 135 1.64 7.95 4.01
C PRO A 135 2.68 7.63 5.08
N SER A 136 2.36 6.76 6.04
CA SER A 136 3.28 6.45 7.14
C SER A 136 4.54 5.72 6.67
N LYS A 137 4.42 4.84 5.66
CA LYS A 137 5.58 4.22 5.01
C LYS A 137 6.43 5.23 4.26
N TYR A 138 5.80 6.15 3.52
CA TYR A 138 6.57 7.16 2.80
C TYR A 138 7.30 8.09 3.78
N GLU A 139 6.64 8.54 4.84
CA GLU A 139 7.24 9.40 5.87
C GLU A 139 8.31 8.66 6.71
N GLY A 140 8.13 7.36 6.95
CA GLY A 140 9.15 6.51 7.56
C GLY A 140 10.38 6.35 6.68
N TYR A 141 10.21 6.44 5.35
CA TYR A 141 11.29 6.43 4.37
C TYR A 141 11.99 7.78 4.26
N ASP A 142 11.23 8.84 3.95
CA ASP A 142 11.67 10.22 3.80
C ASP A 142 10.76 11.15 4.62
N PRO A 143 11.24 11.72 5.73
CA PRO A 143 10.42 12.55 6.61
C PRO A 143 10.05 13.91 6.01
N THR A 144 10.62 14.29 4.87
CA THR A 144 10.39 15.59 4.20
C THR A 144 9.22 15.56 3.22
N HIS A 145 8.67 14.38 2.93
CA HIS A 145 7.58 14.16 1.98
C HIS A 145 6.53 13.23 2.59
N THR A 146 5.33 13.29 2.04
CA THR A 146 4.24 12.36 2.38
C THR A 146 3.62 11.80 1.10
N MET A 147 2.73 10.83 1.28
CA MET A 147 1.97 10.21 0.21
C MET A 147 0.48 10.31 0.52
N ARG A 148 -0.33 10.72 -0.45
CA ARG A 148 -1.79 10.71 -0.33
C ARG A 148 -2.47 10.01 -1.49
N HIS A 149 -3.71 9.62 -1.23
CA HIS A 149 -4.62 9.11 -2.23
C HIS A 149 -5.41 10.27 -2.85
N GLY A 150 -5.18 10.59 -4.12
CA GLY A 150 -5.99 11.55 -4.87
C GLY A 150 -7.32 10.97 -5.36
N LYS A 151 -7.37 9.64 -5.54
CA LYS A 151 -8.54 8.81 -5.86
C LYS A 151 -8.41 7.50 -5.10
N HIS A 152 -9.52 6.85 -4.78
CA HIS A 152 -9.49 5.65 -3.97
C HIS A 152 -10.66 4.69 -4.19
N VAL A 153 -10.35 3.41 -4.42
CA VAL A 153 -11.36 2.40 -4.77
C VAL A 153 -12.41 2.16 -3.68
N MET A 154 -12.03 2.25 -2.39
CA MET A 154 -13.00 2.12 -1.29
C MET A 154 -13.88 3.37 -1.12
N ASP A 155 -13.55 4.47 -1.80
CA ASP A 155 -14.35 5.69 -1.81
C ASP A 155 -15.28 5.73 -3.05
N GLY A 156 -15.24 4.69 -3.89
CA GLY A 156 -16.08 4.53 -5.08
C GLY A 156 -15.40 4.88 -6.41
N ASP A 157 -14.11 5.29 -6.40
CA ASP A 157 -13.35 5.49 -7.64
C ASP A 157 -13.00 4.16 -8.33
N GLU A 158 -12.72 4.20 -9.63
CA GLU A 158 -12.30 3.03 -10.41
C GLU A 158 -10.89 2.54 -10.08
N PHE A 159 -10.04 3.41 -9.51
CA PHE A 159 -8.65 3.11 -9.19
C PHE A 159 -8.15 3.96 -8.02
N CYS A 160 -7.08 3.52 -7.39
CA CYS A 160 -6.33 4.38 -6.47
C CYS A 160 -5.31 5.21 -7.26
N LEU A 161 -5.31 6.53 -7.03
CA LEU A 161 -4.28 7.45 -7.52
C LEU A 161 -3.37 7.84 -6.37
N ILE A 162 -2.09 7.52 -6.51
CA ILE A 162 -1.07 7.78 -5.50
C ILE A 162 -0.29 9.03 -5.89
N LEU A 163 -0.21 9.99 -4.97
CA LEU A 163 0.52 11.24 -5.15
C LEU A 163 1.54 11.39 -4.02
N VAL A 164 2.75 11.80 -4.36
CA VAL A 164 3.81 12.15 -3.41
C VAL A 164 4.00 13.65 -3.43
N GLU A 165 4.03 14.27 -2.25
CA GLU A 165 4.12 15.72 -2.10
C GLU A 165 5.02 16.09 -0.90
N PRO A 166 5.62 17.30 -0.89
CA PRO A 166 6.36 17.79 0.27
C PRO A 166 5.46 17.82 1.50
N LYS A 167 6.04 17.52 2.66
CA LYS A 167 5.34 17.60 3.94
C LYS A 167 5.40 19.05 4.44
N GLU A 168 4.24 19.68 4.62
CA GLU A 168 4.10 21.03 5.21
C GLU A 168 4.38 21.05 6.72
#